data_AF-A0A427FC55-F1
#
_entry.id   AF-A0A427FC55-F1
#
_cell.length_a   1.000
_cell.length_b   1.000
_cell.length_c   1.000
_cell.angle_alpha   90.00
_cell.angle_beta   90.00
_cell.angle_gamma   90.00
#
_symmetry.space_group_name_H-M   'P 1'
#
loop_
_entity.id
_entity.type
_entity.pdbx_description
1 polymer ?
#
loop_
_entity_poly.entity_id
_entity_poly.type
_entity_poly.pdbx_seq_one_letter_code
_entity_poly.pdbx_strand_id
1 'polypeptide(L)'
;MQTEKDAELYRGVNTASPPQHPMLVPGWIAPEPPAGYRNLVAILCPVKVDSRSTTAWFLDYLNTESAAFASEEQEVEVAWPWVDGFKPLADDWDSIGIPHLA
;
A
#
# COMPACT_ATOMS: atom_id res chain seq x y z
N MET A 1 11.63 -2.96 15.77
CA MET A 1 11.80 -1.54 16.12
C MET A 1 11.51 -0.75 14.87
N GLN A 2 10.62 0.23 14.95
CA GLN A 2 10.26 1.13 13.86
C GLN A 2 11.40 2.15 13.70
N THR A 3 11.85 2.41 12.48
CA THR A 3 12.91 3.40 12.20
C THR A 3 12.32 4.82 12.17
N GLU A 4 13.16 5.85 12.22
CA GLU A 4 12.70 7.24 12.03
C GLU A 4 12.04 7.43 10.65
N LYS A 5 12.59 6.77 9.62
CA LYS A 5 12.03 6.81 8.26
C LYS A 5 10.67 6.13 8.19
N ASP A 6 10.47 5.02 8.91
CA ASP A 6 9.14 4.41 9.03
C ASP A 6 8.18 5.38 9.73
N ALA A 7 8.60 6.06 10.80
CA ALA A 7 7.74 7.03 11.49
C ALA A 7 7.33 8.20 10.58
N GLU A 8 8.23 8.65 9.70
CA GLU A 8 7.92 9.67 8.70
C GLU A 8 6.93 9.15 7.65
N LEU A 9 7.14 7.93 7.14
CA LEU A 9 6.25 7.28 6.16
C LEU A 9 4.80 7.17 6.67
N TYR A 10 4.61 6.93 7.96
CA TYR A 10 3.29 6.78 8.58
C TYR A 10 2.69 8.08 9.13
N ARG A 11 3.30 9.24 8.85
CA ARG A 11 2.76 10.52 9.34
C ARG A 11 1.39 10.79 8.72
N GLY A 12 0.35 10.81 9.57
CA GLY A 12 -1.03 11.05 9.15
C GLY A 12 -1.79 9.79 8.74
N VAL A 13 -1.13 8.63 8.73
CA VAL A 13 -1.73 7.33 8.43
C VAL A 13 -2.46 6.77 9.65
N ASN A 14 -3.65 6.23 9.45
CA ASN A 14 -4.43 5.59 10.51
C ASN A 14 -3.92 4.16 10.77
N THR A 15 -3.27 3.93 11.90
CA THR A 15 -2.69 2.63 12.27
C THR A 15 -3.62 1.76 13.12
N ALA A 16 -4.92 2.09 13.20
CA ALA A 16 -5.90 1.29 13.93
C ALA A 16 -6.04 -0.13 13.35
N SER A 17 -6.13 -1.13 14.22
CA SER A 17 -6.33 -2.53 13.85
C SER A 17 -7.57 -3.10 14.55
N PRO A 18 -8.54 -3.68 13.83
CA PRO A 18 -8.57 -3.80 12.36
C PRO A 18 -8.83 -2.43 11.67
N PRO A 19 -8.39 -2.25 10.42
CA PRO A 19 -8.72 -1.06 9.64
C PRO A 19 -10.22 -0.96 9.40
N GLN A 20 -10.73 0.28 9.33
CA GLN A 20 -12.16 0.54 9.13
C GLN A 20 -12.34 1.54 7.98
N HIS A 21 -12.93 1.07 6.89
CA HIS A 21 -13.36 1.93 5.79
C HIS A 21 -14.61 1.34 5.11
N PRO A 22 -15.63 2.14 4.74
CA PRO A 22 -16.87 1.62 4.15
C PRO A 22 -16.69 0.82 2.86
N MET A 23 -15.61 1.10 2.12
CA MET A 23 -15.29 0.44 0.84
C MET A 23 -14.21 -0.64 0.97
N LEU A 24 -13.76 -0.96 2.19
CA LEU A 24 -12.84 -2.06 2.45
C LEU A 24 -13.59 -3.39 2.35
N VAL A 25 -12.97 -4.39 1.73
CA VAL A 25 -13.49 -5.76 1.71
C VAL A 25 -13.67 -6.23 3.17
N PRO A 26 -14.85 -6.70 3.58
CA PRO A 26 -15.10 -7.11 4.96
C PRO A 26 -14.11 -8.19 5.42
N GLY A 27 -13.43 -7.93 6.54
CA GLY A 27 -12.45 -8.86 7.11
C GLY A 27 -11.12 -8.90 6.38
N TRP A 28 -10.83 -7.97 5.47
CA TRP A 28 -9.51 -7.86 4.86
C TRP A 28 -8.45 -7.57 5.93
N ILE A 29 -7.34 -8.27 5.83
CA ILE A 29 -6.17 -8.12 6.70
C ILE A 29 -4.96 -8.08 5.76
N ALA A 30 -4.03 -7.16 6.03
CA ALA A 30 -2.77 -7.11 5.30
C ALA A 30 -2.01 -8.44 5.47
N PRO A 31 -1.44 -9.01 4.39
CA PRO A 31 -0.64 -10.22 4.50
C PRO A 31 0.61 -9.99 5.36
N GLU A 32 1.26 -11.06 5.76
CA GLU A 32 2.52 -10.95 6.50
C GLU A 32 3.62 -10.39 5.56
N PRO A 33 4.39 -9.38 6.01
CA PRO A 33 5.47 -8.81 5.22
C PRO A 33 6.59 -9.82 4.94
N PRO A 34 7.24 -9.76 3.77
CA PRO A 34 8.47 -10.50 3.53
C PRO A 34 9.62 -10.09 4.46
N ALA A 35 10.61 -10.97 4.61
CA ALA A 35 11.79 -10.69 5.42
C ALA A 35 12.53 -9.45 4.90
N GLY A 36 12.71 -8.45 5.76
CA GLY A 36 13.40 -7.21 5.42
C GLY A 36 12.50 -6.10 4.83
N TYR A 37 11.25 -6.38 4.50
CA TYR A 37 10.33 -5.41 3.88
C TYR A 37 9.07 -5.25 4.71
N ARG A 38 9.07 -4.26 5.61
CA ARG A 38 8.07 -4.15 6.68
C ARG A 38 6.85 -3.31 6.33
N ASN A 39 6.98 -2.42 5.36
CA ASN A 39 6.02 -1.35 5.15
C ASN A 39 5.20 -1.63 3.89
N LEU A 40 3.98 -2.14 4.03
CA LEU A 40 3.04 -2.20 2.91
C LEU A 40 2.70 -0.77 2.48
N VAL A 41 2.90 -0.45 1.21
CA VAL A 41 2.66 0.87 0.61
C VAL A 41 1.76 0.73 -0.62
N ALA A 42 0.96 1.76 -0.88
CA ALA A 42 0.23 1.93 -2.14
C ALA A 42 1.00 2.90 -3.07
N ILE A 43 1.28 2.49 -4.29
CA ILE A 43 2.11 3.25 -5.24
C ILE A 43 1.27 3.64 -6.44
N LEU A 44 1.17 4.93 -6.76
CA LEU A 44 0.45 5.40 -7.94
C LEU A 44 1.41 5.44 -9.14
N CYS A 45 1.23 4.54 -10.10
CA CYS A 45 2.08 4.48 -11.28
C CYS A 45 1.32 4.85 -12.55
N PRO A 46 1.96 5.52 -13.53
CA PRO A 46 1.41 5.68 -14.86
C PRO A 46 1.37 4.33 -15.57
N VAL A 47 0.22 4.01 -16.16
CA VAL A 47 0.01 2.78 -16.94
C VAL A 47 -0.60 3.12 -18.30
N LYS A 48 -0.41 2.24 -19.28
CA LYS A 48 -1.05 2.34 -20.60
C LYS A 48 -2.13 1.28 -20.72
N VAL A 49 -3.36 1.72 -20.98
CA VAL A 49 -4.52 0.86 -21.26
C VAL A 49 -5.10 1.29 -22.59
N ASP A 50 -5.17 0.39 -23.57
CA ASP A 50 -5.73 0.64 -24.91
C ASP A 50 -5.22 1.94 -25.57
N SER A 51 -3.89 2.13 -25.54
CA SER A 51 -3.20 3.33 -26.07
C SER A 51 -3.50 4.65 -25.35
N ARG A 52 -4.20 4.63 -24.21
CA ARG A 52 -4.41 5.79 -23.33
C ARG A 52 -3.50 5.69 -22.11
N SER A 53 -2.85 6.80 -21.76
CA SER A 53 -2.13 6.91 -20.49
C SER A 53 -3.12 7.20 -19.37
N THR A 54 -3.03 6.45 -18.29
CA THR A 54 -3.77 6.66 -17.05
C THR A 54 -2.87 6.32 -15.87
N THR A 55 -3.39 6.37 -14.64
CA THR A 55 -2.68 5.94 -13.44
C THR A 55 -3.40 4.77 -12.79
N ALA A 56 -2.65 3.89 -12.15
CA ALA A 56 -3.16 2.78 -11.37
C ALA A 56 -2.35 2.63 -10.10
N TRP A 57 -3.04 2.22 -9.04
CA TRP A 57 -2.43 1.91 -7.75
C TRP A 57 -1.91 0.47 -7.75
N PHE A 58 -0.73 0.28 -7.18
CA PHE A 58 -0.09 -1.01 -6.93
C PHE A 58 0.24 -1.12 -5.45
N LEU A 59 0.28 -2.34 -4.92
CA LEU A 59 0.68 -2.60 -3.55
C LEU A 59 2.03 -3.31 -3.53
N ASP A 60 2.91 -2.86 -2.64
CA ASP A 60 4.23 -3.47 -2.46
C ASP A 60 4.73 -3.27 -1.02
N TYR A 61 5.77 -3.98 -0.63
CA TYR A 61 6.47 -3.74 0.63
C TYR A 61 7.75 -2.94 0.40
N LEU A 62 7.90 -1.84 1.12
CA LEU A 62 9.05 -0.95 1.08
C LEU A 62 9.98 -1.21 2.27
N ASN A 63 11.27 -1.39 1.97
CA ASN A 63 12.33 -1.21 2.94
C ASN A 63 12.77 0.26 2.93
N THR A 64 12.43 1.02 3.97
CA THR A 64 12.74 2.46 4.06
C THR A 64 14.23 2.74 4.29
N GLU A 65 15.00 1.78 4.79
CA GLU A 65 16.43 1.95 5.00
C GLU A 65 17.18 1.93 3.65
N SER A 66 16.91 0.92 2.81
CA SER A 66 17.52 0.77 1.49
C SER A 66 16.78 1.49 0.36
N ALA A 67 15.53 1.90 0.59
CA ALA A 67 14.60 2.42 -0.42
C ALA A 67 14.31 1.41 -1.55
N ALA A 68 14.38 0.10 -1.26
CA ALA A 68 14.08 -0.97 -2.20
C ALA A 68 12.65 -1.49 -2.01
N PHE A 69 12.02 -1.89 -3.11
CA PHE A 69 10.72 -2.56 -3.09
C PHE A 69 10.90 -4.08 -3.10
N ALA A 70 10.02 -4.80 -2.42
CA ALA A 70 10.10 -6.26 -2.35
C ALA A 70 9.90 -6.91 -3.73
N SER A 71 9.04 -6.33 -4.58
CA SER A 71 8.83 -6.83 -5.95
C SER A 71 10.06 -6.79 -6.86
N GLU A 72 11.10 -6.03 -6.50
CA GLU A 72 12.36 -5.98 -7.26
C GLU A 72 13.21 -7.24 -7.06
N GLU A 73 13.02 -7.95 -5.94
CA GLU A 73 13.84 -9.10 -5.54
C GLU A 73 13.06 -10.41 -5.51
N GLN A 74 11.75 -10.35 -5.28
CA GLN A 74 10.90 -11.53 -5.09
C GLN A 74 9.45 -11.27 -5.51
N GLU A 75 8.70 -12.35 -5.75
CA GLU A 75 7.28 -12.26 -6.02
C GLU A 75 6.52 -11.84 -4.75
N VAL A 76 5.66 -10.83 -4.90
CA VAL A 76 4.83 -10.29 -3.83
C VAL A 76 3.40 -10.27 -4.33
N GLU A 77 2.52 -10.97 -3.61
CA GLU A 77 1.09 -10.97 -3.89
C GLU A 77 0.37 -10.36 -2.69
N VAL A 78 -0.30 -9.23 -2.90
CA VAL A 78 -1.16 -8.59 -1.91
C VAL A 78 -2.57 -8.54 -2.48
N ALA A 79 -3.50 -9.21 -1.81
CA ALA A 79 -4.90 -9.17 -2.19
C ALA A 79 -5.42 -7.72 -2.13
N TRP A 80 -6.11 -7.30 -3.18
CA TRP A 80 -6.66 -5.95 -3.27
C TRP A 80 -7.65 -5.67 -2.12
N PRO A 81 -7.46 -4.61 -1.31
CA PRO A 81 -8.27 -4.38 -0.12
C PRO A 81 -9.65 -3.80 -0.40
N TRP A 82 -9.85 -3.19 -1.57
CA TRP A 82 -11.08 -2.47 -1.86
C TRP A 82 -12.11 -3.33 -2.57
N VAL A 83 -13.38 -3.06 -2.31
CA VAL A 83 -14.47 -3.71 -3.04
C VAL A 83 -14.43 -3.39 -4.53
N ASP A 84 -14.92 -4.33 -5.36
CA ASP A 84 -14.93 -4.20 -6.80
C ASP A 84 -15.54 -2.88 -7.29
N GLY A 85 -14.84 -2.21 -8.20
CA GLY A 85 -15.27 -0.95 -8.81
C GLY A 85 -14.98 0.30 -7.97
N PHE A 86 -14.56 0.18 -6.71
CA PHE A 86 -14.07 1.32 -5.95
C PHE A 86 -12.72 1.81 -6.49
N LYS A 87 -12.58 3.13 -6.61
CA LYS A 87 -11.35 3.79 -7.08
C LYS A 87 -10.77 4.59 -5.93
N PRO A 88 -9.84 4.02 -5.15
CA PRO A 88 -9.30 4.68 -3.98
C PRO A 88 -8.49 5.92 -4.37
N LEU A 89 -8.59 6.95 -3.55
CA LEU A 89 -7.72 8.12 -3.50
C LEU A 89 -6.62 7.89 -2.46
N ALA A 90 -5.67 8.82 -2.37
CA ALA A 90 -4.60 8.81 -1.38
C ALA A 90 -5.12 8.61 0.06
N ASP A 91 -6.07 9.45 0.49
CA ASP A 91 -6.62 9.41 1.85
C ASP A 91 -7.34 8.09 2.18
N ASP A 92 -7.87 7.38 1.18
CA ASP A 92 -8.50 6.08 1.41
C ASP A 92 -7.43 5.07 1.88
N TRP A 93 -6.23 5.07 1.27
CA TRP A 93 -5.12 4.21 1.68
C TRP A 93 -4.65 4.50 3.11
N ASP A 94 -4.46 5.79 3.41
CA ASP A 94 -4.03 6.23 4.73
C ASP A 94 -5.06 5.83 5.80
N SER A 95 -6.36 5.83 5.46
CA SER A 95 -7.45 5.47 6.38
C SER A 95 -7.42 4.00 6.83
N ILE A 96 -6.79 3.11 6.04
CA ILE A 96 -6.67 1.67 6.33
C ILE A 96 -5.25 1.25 6.75
N GLY A 97 -4.39 2.21 7.06
CA GLY A 97 -3.04 1.92 7.57
C GLY A 97 -2.02 1.61 6.49
N ILE A 98 -2.30 1.93 5.23
CA ILE A 98 -1.38 1.74 4.11
C ILE A 98 -0.91 3.12 3.64
N PRO A 99 0.32 3.55 3.95
CA PRO A 99 0.89 4.77 3.40
C PRO A 99 0.90 4.75 1.87
N HIS A 100 0.64 5.90 1.25
CA HIS A 100 0.65 6.05 -0.20
C HIS A 100 1.90 6.81 -0.72
N LEU A 101 2.37 6.42 -1.90
CA LEU A 101 3.45 7.03 -2.67
C LEU A 101 2.85 7.46 -4.02
N ALA A 102 2.55 8.74 -4.18
CA ALA A 102 1.89 9.32 -5.35
C ALA A 102 2.67 10.47 -5.97
#